data_AF-A0A8C6P2E0-F1
#
_entry.id   AF-A0A8C6P2E0-F1
#
_cell.length_a   1.000
_cell.length_b   1.000
_cell.length_c   1.000
_cell.angle_alpha   90.00
_cell.angle_beta   90.00
_cell.angle_gamma   90.00
#
_symmetry.space_group_name_H-M   'P 1'
#
loop_
_entity.id
_entity.type
_entity.pdbx_description
1 polymer ?
#
loop_
_entity_poly.entity_id
_entity_poly.type
_entity_poly.pdbx_seq_one_letter_code
_entity_poly.pdbx_strand_id
1 'polypeptide(L)'
;MDLKSEKIQRILSKYKFHDVAVEELQKIHRLFPEMRPSTATYTYTDSTQKDLLKLTGVIPVKYKGRSYNIPIKLWLLDSFPFTPPICLLRPTSNMVIREGKHVNAKGRIYLPGLHNWDYPKSSVVGLLNEMISKFEEEPPLSSKITEDSKDPHQLLAFVSNLQISDVKPEEQQTLKVSVIGGGDLGMACVMSILSKCNVDKLVFIDVAESSTKGGSTDLEIFSVPKVEVSRDLSASAGSRVVVVTANAWSGEQSYVSVVQTNVDLYRKIIPNLARFSPGAIMLIASQPVDIMTHVAWRQSGLPPTHVVGAGCNLDSERLSHALDINLNTHKPAWVIGELSDNKGKPKREESECTVTSSLRLKDSFYGLLNIFYVYRAFELIKNRGQRSWSVGLSVADITNSILTNKMKAHSISTLAQGWGGIGAEVFFSLPCIMGANGSTRLAGVSLGQEQDSKLRESVASLSNLMSQLQM
;
A
#
# COMPACT_ATOMS: atom_id res chain seq x y z
N MET A 1 -6.54 26.67 38.55
CA MET A 1 -5.24 26.38 37.90
C MET A 1 -4.20 26.40 38.99
N ASP A 2 -3.43 25.34 39.20
CA ASP A 2 -2.36 25.37 40.21
C ASP A 2 -1.10 26.04 39.65
N LEU A 3 -1.21 27.35 39.41
CA LEU A 3 -0.07 28.22 39.06
C LEU A 3 0.84 28.50 40.28
N LYS A 4 0.50 27.95 41.46
CA LYS A 4 1.23 28.15 42.72
C LYS A 4 2.37 27.14 42.93
N SER A 5 2.53 26.17 42.03
CA SER A 5 3.69 25.28 42.06
C SER A 5 4.98 26.09 41.93
N GLU A 6 5.88 25.97 42.90
CA GLU A 6 7.18 26.66 42.93
C GLU A 6 7.97 26.50 41.63
N LYS A 7 7.86 25.32 40.99
CA LYS A 7 8.53 25.02 39.71
C LYS A 7 7.99 25.84 38.55
N ILE A 8 6.67 26.05 38.49
CA ILE A 8 6.01 26.84 37.46
C ILE A 8 6.35 28.32 37.64
N GLN A 9 6.31 28.82 38.88
CA GLN A 9 6.66 30.21 39.19
C GLN A 9 8.12 30.51 38.86
N ARG A 10 9.05 29.60 39.18
CA ARG A 10 10.48 29.75 38.87
C ARG A 10 10.80 29.79 37.38
N ILE A 11 9.98 29.16 36.54
CA ILE A 11 10.13 29.23 35.08
C ILE A 11 9.42 30.46 34.52
N LEU A 12 8.20 30.76 34.97
CA LEU A 12 7.47 31.96 34.56
C LEU A 12 8.23 33.25 34.90
N SER A 13 8.97 33.30 36.02
CA SER A 13 9.80 34.46 36.37
C SER A 13 10.93 34.74 35.37
N LYS A 14 11.25 33.77 34.50
CA LYS A 14 12.23 33.92 33.41
C LYS A 14 11.60 34.43 32.11
N TYR A 15 10.28 34.54 32.03
CA TYR A 15 9.58 35.02 30.84
C TYR A 15 9.64 36.54 30.80
N LYS A 16 9.87 37.11 29.61
CA LYS A 16 10.04 38.55 29.43
C LYS A 16 8.79 39.34 29.82
N PHE A 17 7.62 38.74 29.63
CA PHE A 17 6.31 39.35 29.86
C PHE A 17 5.50 38.55 30.88
N HIS A 18 6.05 38.36 32.08
CA HIS A 18 5.49 37.52 33.15
C HIS A 18 4.01 37.82 33.43
N ASP A 19 3.66 39.08 33.73
CA ASP A 19 2.32 39.44 34.21
C ASP A 19 1.26 39.15 33.14
N VAL A 20 1.56 39.51 31.89
CA VAL A 20 0.69 39.28 30.73
C VAL A 20 0.55 37.78 30.43
N ALA A 21 1.63 37.01 30.55
CA ALA A 21 1.60 35.57 30.39
C ALA A 21 0.72 34.89 31.45
N VAL A 22 0.79 35.35 32.71
CA VAL A 22 -0.05 34.85 33.81
C VAL A 22 -1.52 35.16 33.57
N GLU A 23 -1.86 36.37 33.12
CA GLU A 23 -3.24 36.73 32.77
C GLU A 23 -3.80 35.85 31.64
N GLU A 24 -3.04 35.64 30.57
CA GLU A 24 -3.44 34.76 29.47
C GLU A 24 -3.62 33.30 29.94
N LEU A 25 -2.74 32.79 30.81
CA LEU A 25 -2.88 31.45 31.39
C LEU A 25 -4.15 31.32 32.24
N GLN A 26 -4.49 32.35 33.02
CA GLN A 26 -5.74 32.37 33.77
C GLN A 26 -6.97 32.38 32.87
N LYS A 27 -6.94 33.14 31.76
CA LYS A 27 -8.02 33.14 30.74
C LYS A 27 -8.19 31.75 30.11
N ILE A 28 -7.08 31.11 29.72
CA ILE A 28 -7.11 29.75 29.16
C ILE A 28 -7.75 28.77 30.14
N HIS A 29 -7.38 28.82 31.43
CA HIS A 29 -7.95 27.91 32.41
C HIS A 29 -9.45 28.10 32.66
N ARG A 30 -9.96 29.33 32.55
CA ARG A 30 -11.41 29.61 32.69
C ARG A 30 -12.21 28.97 31.55
N LEU A 31 -11.69 28.98 30.32
CA LEU A 31 -12.38 28.50 29.12
C LEU A 31 -12.09 27.03 28.79
N PHE A 32 -10.88 26.56 29.11
CA PHE A 32 -10.44 25.18 28.90
C PHE A 32 -9.86 24.61 30.21
N PRO A 33 -10.71 24.20 31.18
CA PRO A 33 -10.26 23.73 32.50
C PRO A 33 -9.34 22.50 32.44
N GLU A 34 -9.45 21.69 31.38
CA GLU A 34 -8.65 20.47 31.16
C GLU A 34 -7.22 20.76 30.69
N MET A 35 -6.92 22.00 30.29
CA MET A 35 -5.57 22.44 29.93
C MET A 35 -4.75 22.74 31.19
N ARG A 36 -3.85 21.81 31.54
CA ARG A 36 -3.01 21.90 32.74
C ARG A 36 -1.61 22.42 32.40
N PRO A 37 -1.09 23.40 33.15
CA PRO A 37 0.28 23.85 33.01
C PRO A 37 1.24 22.86 33.65
N SER A 38 2.40 22.69 33.03
CA SER A 38 3.53 21.96 33.58
C SER A 38 4.83 22.48 32.98
N THR A 39 5.95 22.11 33.56
CA THR A 39 7.28 22.54 33.12
C THR A 39 8.03 21.37 32.49
N ALA A 40 8.76 21.60 31.41
CA ALA A 40 9.67 20.61 30.84
C ALA A 40 10.74 21.27 29.96
N THR A 41 11.79 20.52 29.67
CA THR A 41 12.83 20.93 28.73
C THR A 41 12.37 20.65 27.31
N TYR A 42 12.38 21.67 26.45
CA TYR A 42 12.14 21.57 25.02
C TYR A 42 13.48 21.53 24.28
N THR A 43 13.63 20.58 23.36
CA THR A 43 14.80 20.47 22.48
C THR A 43 14.44 21.03 21.11
N TYR A 44 15.13 22.09 20.70
CA TYR A 44 14.99 22.71 19.39
C TYR A 44 15.64 21.87 18.29
N THR A 45 15.36 22.21 17.03
CA THR A 45 15.91 21.50 15.87
C THR A 45 17.43 21.63 15.72
N ASP A 46 18.02 22.66 16.31
CA ASP A 46 19.46 22.89 16.39
C ASP A 46 20.12 22.16 17.57
N SER A 47 19.38 21.26 18.23
CA SER A 47 19.80 20.53 19.44
C SER A 47 19.98 21.37 20.70
N THR A 48 19.65 22.67 20.67
CA THR A 48 19.61 23.48 21.88
C THR A 48 18.44 23.07 22.78
N GLN A 49 18.60 23.23 24.09
CA GLN A 49 17.60 22.84 25.08
C GLN A 49 17.22 24.02 25.96
N LYS A 50 15.92 24.14 26.27
CA LYS A 50 15.41 25.21 27.13
C LYS A 50 14.24 24.74 27.97
N ASP A 51 14.26 25.11 29.25
CA ASP A 51 13.12 24.87 30.14
C ASP A 51 12.00 25.85 29.84
N LEU A 52 10.86 25.32 29.40
CA LEU A 52 9.70 26.08 29.00
C LEU A 52 8.45 25.60 29.75
N LEU A 53 7.48 26.50 29.83
CA LEU A 53 6.13 26.15 30.23
C LEU A 53 5.42 25.44 29.08
N LYS A 54 4.78 24.31 29.40
CA LYS A 54 3.91 23.58 28.49
C LYS A 54 2.50 23.49 29.06
N LEU A 55 1.51 23.64 28.20
CA LEU A 55 0.11 23.33 28.48
C LEU A 55 -0.20 21.97 27.87
N THR A 56 -0.77 21.06 28.67
CA THR A 56 -1.24 19.75 28.19
C THR A 56 -2.69 19.59 28.61
N GLY A 57 -3.53 19.19 27.67
CA GLY A 57 -4.93 18.91 27.93
C GLY A 57 -5.59 18.30 26.70
N VAL A 58 -6.91 18.34 26.66
CA VAL A 58 -7.70 17.89 25.53
C VAL A 58 -8.58 19.04 25.05
N ILE A 59 -8.92 19.03 23.76
CA ILE A 59 -9.93 19.94 23.19
C ILE A 59 -11.14 19.14 22.70
N PRO A 60 -12.37 19.57 23.02
CA PRO A 60 -13.57 18.93 22.54
C PRO A 60 -13.81 19.30 21.07
N VAL A 61 -13.97 18.30 20.22
CA VAL A 61 -14.19 18.43 18.79
C VAL A 61 -15.42 17.62 18.42
N LYS A 62 -16.44 18.26 17.83
CA LYS A 62 -17.64 17.56 17.38
C LYS A 62 -17.49 17.11 15.93
N TYR A 63 -17.27 15.81 15.74
CA TYR A 63 -17.12 15.21 14.41
C TYR A 63 -18.23 14.18 14.17
N LYS A 64 -18.95 14.32 13.04
CA LYS A 64 -20.08 13.44 12.67
C LYS A 64 -21.08 13.19 13.82
N GLY A 65 -21.43 14.26 14.56
CA GLY A 65 -22.40 14.21 15.65
C GLY A 65 -21.89 13.66 16.98
N ARG A 66 -20.64 13.18 17.06
CA ARG A 66 -20.00 12.72 18.31
C ARG A 66 -18.93 13.70 18.77
N SER A 67 -18.85 13.90 20.08
CA SER A 67 -17.81 14.73 20.69
C SER A 67 -16.58 13.87 21.01
N TYR A 68 -15.43 14.29 20.50
CA TYR A 68 -14.13 13.66 20.74
C TYR A 68 -13.22 14.62 21.50
N ASN A 69 -12.49 14.11 22.48
CA ASN A 69 -11.52 14.89 23.24
C ASN A 69 -10.12 14.65 22.68
N ILE A 70 -9.64 15.59 21.86
CA ILE A 70 -8.35 15.46 21.16
C ILE A 70 -7.23 15.93 22.08
N PRO A 71 -6.30 15.05 22.48
CA PRO A 71 -5.17 15.42 23.33
C PRO A 71 -4.14 16.26 22.60
N ILE A 72 -3.84 17.44 23.17
CA ILE A 72 -2.90 18.41 22.62
C ILE A 72 -1.87 18.84 23.67
N LYS A 73 -0.76 19.36 23.17
CA LYS A 73 0.36 19.90 23.94
C LYS A 73 0.84 21.19 23.29
N LEU A 74 0.84 22.28 24.04
CA LEU A 74 1.32 23.59 23.62
C LEU A 74 2.58 23.95 24.39
N TRP A 75 3.65 24.34 23.71
CA TRP A 75 4.83 24.91 24.34
C TRP A 75 4.81 26.43 24.23
N LEU A 76 4.90 27.13 25.35
CA LEU A 76 4.94 28.58 25.39
C LEU A 76 6.39 29.02 25.40
N LEU A 77 6.80 29.82 24.41
CA LEU A 77 8.16 30.38 24.35
C LEU A 77 8.33 31.50 25.40
N ASP A 78 9.57 31.83 25.77
CA ASP A 78 9.90 32.83 26.82
C ASP A 78 9.43 34.26 26.53
N SER A 79 9.06 34.53 25.28
CA SER A 79 8.53 35.81 24.80
C SER A 79 7.01 35.77 24.62
N PHE A 80 6.34 34.72 25.08
CA PHE A 80 4.87 34.63 25.15
C PHE A 80 4.28 35.78 26.00
N PRO A 81 3.15 36.39 25.59
CA PRO A 81 2.28 36.04 24.45
C PRO A 81 2.64 36.67 23.10
N PHE A 82 3.73 37.42 22.99
CA PHE A 82 4.13 38.09 21.73
C PHE A 82 4.66 37.11 20.68
N THR A 83 5.12 35.93 21.10
CA THR A 83 5.49 34.83 20.19
C THR A 83 4.46 33.71 20.22
N PRO A 84 4.13 33.10 19.07
CA PRO A 84 3.18 32.01 19.01
C PRO A 84 3.67 30.77 19.77
N PRO A 85 2.77 29.98 20.37
CA PRO A 85 3.12 28.71 20.98
C PRO A 85 3.45 27.64 19.92
N ILE A 86 4.22 26.63 20.31
CA ILE A 86 4.45 25.44 19.47
C ILE A 86 3.41 24.39 19.81
N CYS A 87 2.54 24.06 18.85
CA CYS A 87 1.40 23.16 19.03
C CYS A 87 1.71 21.74 18.52
N LEU A 88 1.50 20.72 19.34
CA LEU A 88 1.63 19.32 18.98
C LEU A 88 0.45 18.49 19.48
N LEU A 89 0.06 17.48 18.71
CA LEU A 89 -0.82 16.40 19.16
C LEU A 89 -0.10 15.50 20.17
N ARG A 90 -0.88 14.89 21.05
CA ARG A 90 -0.40 13.92 22.03
C ARG A 90 -1.24 12.64 21.94
N PRO A 91 -1.07 11.82 20.89
CA PRO A 91 -1.82 10.58 20.74
C PRO A 91 -1.62 9.66 21.97
N THR A 92 -2.68 8.97 22.40
CA THR A 92 -2.58 7.87 23.37
C THR A 92 -2.09 6.58 22.68
N SER A 93 -1.84 5.51 23.45
CA SER A 93 -1.37 4.21 22.92
C SER A 93 -2.26 3.68 21.79
N ASN A 94 -3.56 3.98 21.87
CA ASN A 94 -4.60 3.49 20.97
C ASN A 94 -4.98 4.53 19.91
N MET A 95 -4.17 5.57 19.69
CA MET A 95 -4.41 6.59 18.66
C MET A 95 -3.31 6.58 17.59
N VAL A 96 -3.69 6.92 16.36
CA VAL A 96 -2.79 7.15 15.22
C VAL A 96 -3.02 8.56 14.69
N ILE A 97 -1.94 9.26 14.39
CA ILE A 97 -1.99 10.59 13.75
C ILE A 97 -2.36 10.41 12.27
N ARG A 98 -3.36 11.17 11.82
CA ARG A 98 -3.69 11.33 10.41
C ARG A 98 -3.02 12.60 9.92
N GLU A 99 -2.08 12.44 8.99
CA GLU A 99 -1.48 13.59 8.30
C GLU A 99 -2.55 14.25 7.43
N GLY A 100 -2.63 15.57 7.52
CA GLY A 100 -3.65 16.38 6.86
C GLY A 100 -3.16 17.80 6.64
N LYS A 101 -4.06 18.69 6.22
CA LYS A 101 -3.69 20.07 5.84
C LYS A 101 -3.06 20.86 7.00
N HIS A 102 -3.48 20.56 8.23
CA HIS A 102 -3.12 21.30 9.43
C HIS A 102 -2.19 20.52 10.37
N VAL A 103 -1.84 19.27 10.06
CA VAL A 103 -1.04 18.40 10.93
C VAL A 103 -0.12 17.53 10.11
N ASN A 104 1.18 17.53 10.44
CA ASN A 104 2.16 16.65 9.78
C ASN A 104 2.27 15.26 10.44
N ALA A 105 3.00 14.34 9.81
CA ALA A 105 3.24 12.99 10.33
C ALA A 105 3.85 12.92 11.76
N LYS A 106 4.54 13.98 12.23
CA LYS A 106 5.09 14.07 13.60
C LYS A 106 4.09 14.64 14.62
N GLY A 107 2.86 14.94 14.19
CA GLY A 107 1.80 15.51 15.02
C GLY A 107 1.97 16.99 15.33
N ARG A 108 2.84 17.72 14.60
CA ARG A 108 2.97 19.17 14.74
C ARG A 108 1.83 19.85 13.99
N ILE A 109 1.20 20.82 14.64
CA ILE A 109 0.01 21.51 14.15
C ILE A 109 0.43 22.82 13.46
N TYR A 110 -0.13 23.08 12.28
CA TYR A 110 0.06 24.27 11.48
C TYR A 110 -1.30 24.91 11.19
N LEU A 111 -1.53 26.10 11.72
CA LEU A 111 -2.75 26.87 11.55
C LEU A 111 -2.40 28.28 11.06
N PRO A 112 -3.25 28.92 10.23
CA PRO A 112 -3.09 30.32 9.85
C PRO A 112 -2.85 31.24 11.06
N GLY A 113 -3.56 31.02 12.18
CA GLY A 113 -3.37 31.78 13.41
C GLY A 113 -1.96 31.66 14.03
N LEU A 114 -1.23 30.57 13.78
CA LEU A 114 0.18 30.42 14.21
C LEU A 114 1.16 31.15 13.29
N HIS A 115 0.86 31.23 12.00
CA HIS A 115 1.71 31.90 11.02
C HIS A 115 1.56 33.43 11.10
N ASN A 116 0.34 33.91 11.27
CA ASN A 116 0.00 35.33 11.32
C ASN A 116 -0.21 35.82 12.76
N TRP A 117 0.63 35.37 13.70
CA TRP A 117 0.49 35.68 15.11
C TRP A 117 0.82 37.16 15.40
N ASP A 118 -0.18 37.93 15.82
CA ASP A 118 -0.07 39.36 16.11
C ASP A 118 -0.76 39.67 17.46
N TYR A 119 -0.01 39.62 18.57
CA TYR A 119 -0.54 39.96 19.89
C TYR A 119 -0.76 41.48 20.03
N PRO A 120 -1.93 41.96 20.53
CA PRO A 120 -2.98 41.24 21.27
C PRO A 120 -4.15 40.71 20.43
N LYS A 121 -4.12 40.84 19.11
CA LYS A 121 -5.20 40.33 18.23
C LYS A 121 -5.24 38.80 18.23
N SER A 122 -4.08 38.16 18.30
CA SER A 122 -3.92 36.70 18.45
C SER A 122 -3.81 36.31 19.91
N SER A 123 -4.58 35.30 20.31
CA SER A 123 -4.54 34.70 21.66
C SER A 123 -4.57 33.19 21.57
N VAL A 124 -4.11 32.50 22.63
CA VAL A 124 -4.15 31.03 22.68
C VAL A 124 -5.58 30.52 22.67
N VAL A 125 -6.50 31.25 23.29
CA VAL A 125 -7.94 30.93 23.27
C VAL A 125 -8.47 30.98 21.83
N GLY A 126 -8.15 32.03 21.08
CA GLY A 126 -8.51 32.14 19.66
C GLY A 126 -7.94 31.00 18.84
N LEU A 127 -6.67 30.66 19.08
CA LEU A 127 -6.00 29.53 18.43
C LEU A 127 -6.66 28.18 18.76
N LEU A 128 -7.09 27.95 20.00
CA LEU A 128 -7.78 26.72 20.40
C LEU A 128 -9.15 26.62 19.72
N ASN A 129 -9.89 27.71 19.58
CA ASN A 129 -11.15 27.73 18.86
C ASN A 129 -10.96 27.49 17.36
N GLU A 130 -9.94 28.09 16.74
CA GLU A 130 -9.56 27.82 15.35
C GLU A 130 -9.18 26.36 15.17
N MET A 131 -8.41 25.79 16.11
CA MET A 131 -8.02 24.38 16.12
C MET A 131 -9.24 23.45 16.23
N ILE A 132 -10.21 23.76 17.10
CA ILE A 132 -11.46 23.02 17.22
C ILE A 132 -12.21 23.06 15.88
N SER A 133 -12.45 24.25 15.33
CA SER A 133 -13.16 24.41 14.05
C SER A 133 -12.50 23.62 12.92
N LYS A 134 -11.16 23.61 12.84
CA LYS A 134 -10.43 22.85 11.82
C LYS A 134 -10.41 21.34 12.06
N PHE A 135 -10.38 20.90 13.30
CA PHE A 135 -10.45 19.47 13.62
C PHE A 135 -11.88 18.91 13.56
N GLU A 136 -12.90 19.76 13.62
CA GLU A 136 -14.30 19.39 13.31
C GLU A 136 -14.51 19.11 11.82
N GLU A 137 -13.79 19.83 10.94
CA GLU A 137 -13.76 19.55 9.50
C GLU A 137 -12.93 18.28 9.20
N GLU A 138 -11.71 18.19 9.75
CA GLU A 138 -10.75 17.12 9.47
C GLU A 138 -10.08 16.64 10.78
N PRO A 139 -10.59 15.56 11.41
CA PRO A 139 -10.06 15.09 12.69
C PRO A 139 -8.66 14.48 12.52
N PRO A 140 -7.65 14.98 13.24
CA PRO A 140 -6.25 14.60 13.02
C PRO A 140 -5.81 13.33 13.75
N LEU A 141 -6.71 12.69 14.52
CA LEU A 141 -6.43 11.44 15.24
C LEU A 141 -7.50 10.39 14.94
N SER A 142 -7.10 9.13 14.83
CA SER A 142 -8.01 7.97 14.78
C SER A 142 -7.64 6.87 15.74
N SER A 143 -8.63 6.08 16.18
CA SER A 143 -8.41 4.92 17.04
C SER A 143 -7.68 3.79 16.30
N LYS A 144 -6.72 3.14 16.96
CA LYS A 144 -6.20 1.82 16.58
C LYS A 144 -7.27 0.78 16.89
N ILE A 145 -7.52 -0.12 15.94
CA ILE A 145 -8.34 -1.31 16.19
C ILE A 145 -7.48 -2.25 17.03
N THR A 146 -7.89 -2.50 18.28
CA THR A 146 -7.34 -3.56 19.12
C THR A 146 -8.24 -4.79 18.99
N GLU A 147 -7.66 -5.95 18.70
CA GLU A 147 -8.36 -7.24 18.55
C GLU A 147 -8.95 -7.82 19.86
N ASP A 148 -8.97 -7.05 20.95
CA ASP A 148 -9.45 -7.51 22.26
C ASP A 148 -10.74 -6.79 22.68
N SER A 149 -11.88 -7.37 22.32
CA SER A 149 -13.10 -7.38 23.15
C SER A 149 -14.14 -8.34 22.56
N LYS A 150 -13.96 -9.65 22.78
CA LYS A 150 -15.03 -10.66 22.60
C LYS A 150 -15.93 -10.69 23.82
N ASP A 151 -16.74 -9.65 24.04
CA ASP A 151 -17.85 -9.73 25.00
C ASP A 151 -19.20 -9.70 24.26
N PRO A 152 -19.86 -10.86 24.07
CA PRO A 152 -21.09 -10.97 23.29
C PRO A 152 -22.27 -10.19 23.90
N HIS A 153 -22.23 -9.85 25.19
CA HIS A 153 -23.32 -9.12 25.84
C HIS A 153 -23.34 -7.61 25.49
N GLN A 154 -22.20 -7.01 25.14
CA GLN A 154 -22.15 -5.61 24.71
C GLN A 154 -22.64 -5.43 23.27
N LEU A 155 -22.45 -6.43 22.41
CA LEU A 155 -22.93 -6.41 21.02
C LEU A 155 -24.46 -6.44 20.94
N LEU A 156 -25.12 -7.23 21.80
CA LEU A 156 -26.59 -7.28 21.84
C LEU A 156 -27.22 -5.97 22.31
N ALA A 157 -26.63 -5.31 23.31
CA ALA A 157 -27.08 -4.00 23.79
C ALA A 157 -26.81 -2.86 22.78
N PHE A 158 -25.79 -3.01 21.94
CA PHE A 158 -25.47 -2.05 20.87
C PHE A 158 -26.43 -2.20 19.68
N VAL A 159 -26.78 -3.44 19.31
CA VAL A 159 -27.73 -3.73 18.23
C VAL A 159 -29.15 -3.28 18.59
N SER A 160 -29.56 -3.38 19.86
CA SER A 160 -30.92 -2.97 20.28
C SER A 160 -31.15 -1.46 20.33
N ASN A 161 -30.10 -0.65 20.37
CA ASN A 161 -30.19 0.82 20.51
C ASN A 161 -30.00 1.60 19.20
N LEU A 162 -29.82 0.94 18.07
CA LEU A 162 -29.73 1.60 16.77
C LEU A 162 -31.14 1.85 16.20
N GLN A 163 -31.73 3.00 16.54
CA GLN A 163 -32.78 3.58 15.71
C GLN A 163 -32.16 4.06 14.41
N ILE A 164 -32.55 3.41 13.30
CA ILE A 164 -32.12 3.74 11.95
C ILE A 164 -32.77 5.07 11.56
N SER A 165 -31.99 6.15 11.60
CA SER A 165 -32.32 7.40 10.91
C SER A 165 -31.43 7.49 9.67
N ASP A 166 -32.07 7.61 8.50
CA ASP A 166 -31.47 7.63 7.17
C ASP A 166 -30.22 8.52 7.07
N VAL A 167 -29.06 7.88 7.06
CA VAL A 167 -27.78 8.48 6.71
C VAL A 167 -27.68 8.46 5.19
N LYS A 168 -27.59 9.63 4.55
CA LYS A 168 -27.18 9.73 3.14
C LYS A 168 -25.84 9.00 2.98
N PRO A 169 -25.70 8.06 2.04
CA PRO A 169 -24.52 7.24 1.94
C PRO A 169 -23.30 8.13 1.65
N GLU A 170 -22.29 8.09 2.53
CA GLU A 170 -20.92 8.23 2.06
C GLU A 170 -20.76 7.19 0.96
N GLU A 171 -20.31 7.58 -0.24
CA GLU A 171 -20.01 6.62 -1.31
C GLU A 171 -19.11 5.53 -0.73
N GLN A 172 -19.70 4.37 -0.44
CA GLN A 172 -18.96 3.14 -0.22
C GLN A 172 -18.14 2.97 -1.48
N GLN A 173 -16.82 3.18 -1.36
CA GLN A 173 -15.92 3.07 -2.49
C GLN A 173 -16.01 1.63 -3.00
N THR A 174 -16.82 1.44 -4.04
CA THR A 174 -17.15 0.10 -4.55
C THR A 174 -15.85 -0.63 -4.85
N LEU A 175 -15.69 -1.84 -4.30
CA LEU A 175 -14.55 -2.70 -4.61
C LEU A 175 -14.75 -3.25 -6.01
N LYS A 176 -14.35 -2.43 -6.99
CA LYS A 176 -14.46 -2.74 -8.40
C LYS A 176 -13.15 -3.32 -8.92
N VAL A 177 -13.23 -4.45 -9.61
CA VAL A 177 -12.07 -5.09 -10.26
C VAL A 177 -12.36 -5.22 -11.75
N SER A 178 -11.40 -4.86 -12.60
CA SER A 178 -11.50 -5.11 -14.05
C SER A 178 -10.50 -6.16 -14.49
N VAL A 179 -10.94 -7.11 -15.32
CA VAL A 179 -10.08 -8.12 -15.95
C VAL A 179 -10.12 -7.90 -17.47
N ILE A 180 -8.97 -7.68 -18.08
CA ILE A 180 -8.82 -7.29 -19.48
C ILE A 180 -8.21 -8.45 -20.28
N GLY A 181 -9.02 -9.05 -21.15
CA GLY A 181 -8.64 -10.11 -22.09
C GLY A 181 -9.55 -11.35 -21.99
N GLY A 182 -10.15 -11.74 -23.11
CA GLY A 182 -11.14 -12.83 -23.23
C GLY A 182 -10.62 -14.28 -23.14
N GLY A 183 -9.32 -14.49 -23.03
CA GLY A 183 -8.73 -15.84 -23.09
C GLY A 183 -8.92 -16.67 -21.81
N ASP A 184 -8.48 -17.94 -21.86
CA ASP A 184 -8.54 -18.89 -20.73
C ASP A 184 -7.95 -18.34 -19.43
N LEU A 185 -6.88 -17.54 -19.52
CA LEU A 185 -6.27 -16.89 -18.37
C LEU A 185 -7.17 -15.80 -17.76
N GLY A 186 -7.83 -14.99 -18.59
CA GLY A 186 -8.78 -13.98 -18.15
C GLY A 186 -9.95 -14.64 -17.42
N MET A 187 -10.56 -15.66 -18.02
CA MET A 187 -11.63 -16.45 -17.39
C MET A 187 -11.19 -17.09 -16.07
N ALA A 188 -10.00 -17.68 -16.03
CA ALA A 188 -9.44 -18.24 -14.81
C ALA A 188 -9.27 -17.19 -13.71
N CYS A 189 -8.84 -15.96 -14.06
CA CYS A 189 -8.74 -14.85 -13.12
C CYS A 189 -10.13 -14.43 -12.62
N VAL A 190 -11.13 -14.29 -13.50
CA VAL A 190 -12.52 -13.97 -13.12
C VAL A 190 -13.04 -14.97 -12.09
N MET A 191 -12.99 -16.26 -12.41
CA MET A 191 -13.49 -17.31 -11.52
C MET A 191 -12.75 -17.37 -10.18
N SER A 192 -11.42 -17.19 -10.21
CA SER A 192 -10.59 -17.22 -8.99
C SER A 192 -10.84 -15.99 -8.11
N ILE A 193 -11.01 -14.81 -8.70
CA ILE A 193 -11.31 -13.57 -7.98
C ILE A 193 -12.69 -13.67 -7.33
N LEU A 194 -13.72 -14.12 -8.07
CA LEU A 194 -15.07 -14.31 -7.52
C LEU A 194 -15.11 -15.31 -6.36
N SER A 195 -14.27 -16.35 -6.42
CA SER A 195 -14.22 -17.39 -5.40
C SER A 195 -13.44 -16.97 -4.14
N LYS A 196 -12.42 -16.11 -4.28
CA LYS A 196 -11.48 -15.79 -3.18
C LYS A 196 -11.60 -14.37 -2.63
N CYS A 197 -12.16 -13.44 -3.40
CA CYS A 197 -12.18 -12.02 -3.07
C CYS A 197 -13.60 -11.54 -2.82
N ASN A 198 -13.78 -10.65 -1.83
CA ASN A 198 -15.04 -9.94 -1.67
C ASN A 198 -15.05 -8.70 -2.58
N VAL A 199 -15.57 -8.87 -3.79
CA VAL A 199 -15.69 -7.82 -4.81
C VAL A 199 -17.15 -7.38 -4.87
N ASP A 200 -17.39 -6.08 -5.05
CA ASP A 200 -18.74 -5.53 -5.24
C ASP A 200 -19.16 -5.62 -6.71
N LYS A 201 -18.20 -5.35 -7.60
CA LYS A 201 -18.39 -5.38 -9.05
C LYS A 201 -17.14 -5.86 -9.77
N LEU A 202 -17.26 -6.88 -10.61
CA LEU A 202 -16.20 -7.33 -11.50
C LEU A 202 -16.58 -6.99 -12.93
N VAL A 203 -15.69 -6.31 -13.66
CA VAL A 203 -15.88 -6.01 -15.08
C VAL A 203 -14.93 -6.87 -15.90
N PHE A 204 -15.47 -7.72 -16.76
CA PHE A 204 -14.71 -8.52 -17.70
C PHE A 204 -14.74 -7.85 -19.07
N ILE A 205 -13.58 -7.42 -19.56
CA ILE A 205 -13.46 -6.72 -20.86
C ILE A 205 -12.72 -7.62 -21.84
N ASP A 206 -13.43 -8.03 -22.89
CA ASP A 206 -12.83 -8.77 -23.99
C ASP A 206 -12.41 -7.83 -25.11
N VAL A 207 -11.11 -7.82 -25.43
CA VAL A 207 -10.48 -6.91 -26.39
C VAL A 207 -10.17 -7.60 -27.72
N ALA A 208 -10.37 -8.92 -27.84
CA ALA A 208 -10.10 -9.65 -29.07
C ALA A 208 -11.29 -9.60 -30.04
N GLU A 209 -11.07 -9.13 -31.27
CA GLU A 209 -12.08 -9.18 -32.35
C GLU A 209 -12.22 -10.60 -32.94
N SER A 210 -11.19 -11.44 -32.84
CA SER A 210 -11.15 -12.77 -33.47
C SER A 210 -11.64 -13.90 -32.54
N SER A 211 -12.93 -14.23 -32.70
CA SER A 211 -13.67 -15.50 -32.49
C SER A 211 -13.25 -16.56 -31.45
N THR A 212 -12.38 -16.28 -30.48
CA THR A 212 -11.91 -17.32 -29.55
C THR A 212 -12.83 -17.42 -28.33
N LYS A 213 -13.89 -18.23 -28.51
CA LYS A 213 -14.51 -19.16 -27.54
C LYS A 213 -15.22 -18.56 -26.33
N GLY A 214 -16.55 -18.39 -26.47
CA GLY A 214 -17.61 -18.75 -25.51
C GLY A 214 -17.63 -18.15 -24.10
N GLY A 215 -16.50 -17.96 -23.42
CA GLY A 215 -16.44 -17.67 -21.99
C GLY A 215 -17.15 -16.38 -21.59
N SER A 216 -17.01 -15.30 -22.38
CA SER A 216 -17.75 -14.05 -22.14
C SER A 216 -19.26 -14.25 -22.26
N THR A 217 -19.69 -15.01 -23.28
CA THR A 217 -21.10 -15.34 -23.51
C THR A 217 -21.61 -16.28 -22.42
N ASP A 218 -20.80 -17.22 -21.93
CA ASP A 218 -21.18 -18.12 -20.84
C ASP A 218 -21.39 -17.34 -19.52
N LEU A 219 -20.56 -16.32 -19.23
CA LEU A 219 -20.76 -15.44 -18.07
C LEU A 219 -22.12 -14.71 -18.14
N GLU A 220 -22.54 -14.29 -19.33
CA GLU A 220 -23.85 -13.66 -19.57
C GLU A 220 -24.99 -14.68 -19.50
N ILE A 221 -24.86 -15.84 -20.17
CA ILE A 221 -25.86 -16.92 -20.19
C ILE A 221 -26.20 -17.37 -18.77
N PHE A 222 -25.18 -17.59 -17.94
CA PHE A 222 -25.37 -18.03 -16.56
C PHE A 222 -25.61 -16.88 -15.58
N SER A 223 -25.64 -15.62 -16.07
CA SER A 223 -25.91 -14.42 -15.26
C SER A 223 -25.09 -14.39 -13.98
N VAL A 224 -23.76 -14.57 -14.11
CA VAL A 224 -22.87 -14.69 -12.96
C VAL A 224 -22.98 -13.42 -12.10
N PRO A 225 -23.28 -13.55 -10.80
CA PRO A 225 -23.56 -12.39 -9.97
C PRO A 225 -22.35 -11.47 -9.86
N LYS A 226 -22.60 -10.16 -9.84
CA LYS A 226 -21.59 -9.09 -9.74
C LYS A 226 -20.64 -8.96 -10.94
N VAL A 227 -20.82 -9.76 -11.99
CA VAL A 227 -20.00 -9.69 -13.20
C VAL A 227 -20.71 -8.86 -14.27
N GLU A 228 -20.01 -7.88 -14.83
CA GLU A 228 -20.40 -7.15 -16.02
C GLU A 228 -19.44 -7.53 -17.15
N VAL A 229 -19.96 -8.03 -18.26
CA VAL A 229 -19.19 -8.29 -19.48
C VAL A 229 -19.31 -7.06 -20.39
N SER A 230 -18.18 -6.56 -20.88
CA SER A 230 -18.14 -5.42 -21.79
C SER A 230 -17.07 -5.59 -22.86
N ARG A 231 -17.18 -4.84 -23.95
CA ARG A 231 -16.15 -4.69 -24.98
C ARG A 231 -15.52 -3.30 -24.98
N ASP A 232 -16.09 -2.37 -24.22
CA ASP A 232 -15.59 -1.00 -24.11
C ASP A 232 -14.72 -0.86 -22.86
N LEU A 233 -13.50 -0.37 -23.05
CA LEU A 233 -12.55 -0.06 -21.98
C LEU A 233 -13.10 0.96 -20.98
N SER A 234 -14.06 1.82 -21.38
CA SER A 234 -14.69 2.78 -20.47
C SER A 234 -15.40 2.10 -19.29
N ALA A 235 -15.87 0.86 -19.45
CA ALA A 235 -16.47 0.07 -18.38
C ALA A 235 -15.49 -0.22 -17.24
N SER A 236 -14.17 -0.07 -17.46
CA SER A 236 -13.15 -0.20 -16.41
C SER A 236 -13.02 1.01 -15.48
N ALA A 237 -13.78 2.09 -15.71
CA ALA A 237 -13.64 3.33 -14.94
C ALA A 237 -13.89 3.14 -13.43
N GLY A 238 -13.06 3.76 -12.61
CA GLY A 238 -13.16 3.67 -11.15
C GLY A 238 -12.79 2.31 -10.55
N SER A 239 -12.07 1.46 -11.29
CA SER A 239 -11.60 0.17 -10.78
C SER A 239 -10.48 0.36 -9.76
N ARG A 240 -10.49 -0.47 -8.72
CA ARG A 240 -9.43 -0.51 -7.70
C ARG A 240 -8.23 -1.33 -8.15
N VAL A 241 -8.50 -2.43 -8.85
CA VAL A 241 -7.50 -3.31 -9.45
C VAL A 241 -7.88 -3.53 -10.91
N VAL A 242 -6.90 -3.39 -11.80
CA VAL A 242 -7.05 -3.69 -13.23
C VAL A 242 -6.07 -4.80 -13.57
N VAL A 243 -6.59 -6.01 -13.78
CA VAL A 243 -5.83 -7.19 -14.18
C VAL A 243 -5.74 -7.23 -15.70
N VAL A 244 -4.53 -7.28 -16.26
CA VAL A 244 -4.32 -7.34 -17.71
C VAL A 244 -3.78 -8.72 -18.08
N THR A 245 -4.60 -9.48 -18.80
CA THR A 245 -4.29 -10.81 -19.33
C THR A 245 -4.24 -10.84 -20.85
N ALA A 246 -4.53 -9.72 -21.51
CA ALA A 246 -4.55 -9.58 -22.96
C ALA A 246 -3.18 -9.92 -23.55
N ASN A 247 -3.14 -10.88 -24.47
CA ASN A 247 -1.94 -11.33 -25.15
C ASN A 247 -2.33 -11.76 -26.57
N ALA A 248 -1.67 -11.21 -27.57
CA ALA A 248 -1.79 -11.60 -28.96
C ALA A 248 -0.77 -12.70 -29.27
N TRP A 249 -1.27 -13.88 -29.64
CA TRP A 249 -0.42 -14.94 -30.18
C TRP A 249 -0.46 -14.85 -31.70
N SER A 250 0.64 -14.41 -32.31
CA SER A 250 0.82 -14.46 -33.76
C SER A 250 1.52 -15.77 -34.16
N GLY A 251 1.25 -16.27 -35.37
CA GLY A 251 1.98 -17.40 -35.96
C GLY A 251 3.37 -17.01 -36.48
N GLU A 252 3.92 -15.89 -36.00
CA GLU A 252 5.20 -15.36 -36.45
C GLU A 252 6.38 -16.18 -35.92
N GLN A 253 7.50 -16.13 -36.64
CA GLN A 253 8.65 -16.99 -36.35
C GLN A 253 9.61 -16.45 -35.28
N SER A 254 9.60 -15.14 -34.98
CA SER A 254 10.55 -14.52 -34.04
C SER A 254 9.90 -14.19 -32.70
N TYR A 255 10.55 -14.56 -31.60
CA TYR A 255 10.09 -14.21 -30.24
C TYR A 255 9.93 -12.70 -30.05
N VAL A 256 10.87 -11.91 -30.60
CA VAL A 256 10.84 -10.44 -30.48
C VAL A 256 9.61 -9.85 -31.18
N SER A 257 9.19 -10.40 -32.32
CA SER A 257 8.04 -9.88 -33.07
C SER A 257 6.71 -10.20 -32.38
N VAL A 258 6.61 -11.37 -31.72
CA VAL A 258 5.49 -11.72 -30.83
C VAL A 258 5.41 -10.75 -29.65
N VAL A 259 6.54 -10.44 -29.01
CA VAL A 259 6.57 -9.45 -27.91
C VAL A 259 6.20 -8.05 -28.44
N GLN A 260 6.71 -7.65 -29.61
CA GLN A 260 6.38 -6.35 -30.21
C GLN A 260 4.88 -6.22 -30.51
N THR A 261 4.24 -7.27 -31.02
CA THR A 261 2.79 -7.31 -31.26
C THR A 261 2.02 -7.05 -29.95
N ASN A 262 2.50 -7.59 -28.84
CA ASN A 262 1.92 -7.34 -27.52
C ASN A 262 2.17 -5.93 -27.00
N VAL A 263 3.34 -5.34 -27.28
CA VAL A 263 3.64 -3.94 -26.97
C VAL A 263 2.69 -3.01 -27.72
N ASP A 264 2.42 -3.28 -29.00
CA ASP A 264 1.51 -2.49 -29.83
C ASP A 264 0.04 -2.63 -29.37
N LEU A 265 -0.35 -3.82 -28.90
CA LEU A 265 -1.64 -4.05 -28.25
C LEU A 265 -1.75 -3.21 -26.96
N TYR A 266 -0.73 -3.24 -26.12
CA TYR A 266 -0.68 -2.46 -24.88
C TYR A 266 -0.75 -0.96 -25.15
N ARG A 267 -0.11 -0.47 -26.22
CA ARG A 267 -0.14 0.94 -26.61
C ARG A 267 -1.57 1.48 -26.82
N LYS A 268 -2.50 0.62 -27.24
CA LYS A 268 -3.92 0.96 -27.43
C LYS A 268 -4.75 0.86 -26.14
N ILE A 269 -4.38 -0.04 -25.23
CA ILE A 269 -5.19 -0.41 -24.06
C ILE A 269 -4.74 0.33 -22.81
N ILE A 270 -3.44 0.28 -22.49
CA ILE A 270 -2.88 0.70 -21.20
C ILE A 270 -3.12 2.19 -20.89
N PRO A 271 -2.89 3.15 -21.83
CA PRO A 271 -3.13 4.57 -21.55
C PRO A 271 -4.60 4.86 -21.22
N ASN A 272 -5.53 4.17 -21.89
CA ASN A 272 -6.96 4.31 -21.64
C ASN A 272 -7.34 3.78 -20.26
N LEU A 273 -6.83 2.61 -19.86
CA LEU A 273 -7.04 2.05 -18.52
C LEU A 273 -6.53 2.98 -17.42
N ALA A 274 -5.33 3.54 -17.59
CA ALA A 274 -4.75 4.49 -16.65
C ALA A 274 -5.58 5.78 -16.55
N ARG A 275 -6.13 6.26 -17.68
CA ARG A 275 -7.02 7.43 -17.72
C ARG A 275 -8.36 7.18 -17.01
N PHE A 276 -8.97 6.01 -17.23
CA PHE A 276 -10.26 5.67 -16.64
C PHE A 276 -10.15 5.34 -15.14
N SER A 277 -8.99 4.85 -14.70
CA SER A 277 -8.76 4.45 -13.31
C SER A 277 -7.34 4.86 -12.82
N PRO A 278 -7.10 6.16 -12.59
CA PRO A 278 -5.74 6.67 -12.26
C PRO A 278 -5.23 6.22 -10.88
N GLY A 279 -6.13 5.81 -9.96
CA GLY A 279 -5.78 5.27 -8.65
C GLY A 279 -5.76 3.73 -8.58
N ALA A 280 -5.91 3.04 -9.72
CA ALA A 280 -5.91 1.59 -9.76
C ALA A 280 -4.50 1.03 -9.59
N ILE A 281 -4.42 -0.17 -9.02
CA ILE A 281 -3.24 -1.02 -9.16
C ILE A 281 -3.42 -1.88 -10.41
N MET A 282 -2.51 -1.73 -11.34
CA MET A 282 -2.46 -2.49 -12.58
C MET A 282 -1.64 -3.76 -12.37
N LEU A 283 -2.30 -4.91 -12.43
CA LEU A 283 -1.72 -6.23 -12.25
C LEU A 283 -1.55 -6.92 -13.60
N ILE A 284 -0.32 -6.99 -14.09
CA ILE A 284 0.03 -7.57 -15.38
C ILE A 284 0.23 -9.09 -15.24
N ALA A 285 -0.52 -9.86 -16.01
CA ALA A 285 -0.39 -11.31 -16.10
C ALA A 285 -0.09 -11.79 -17.53
N SER A 286 -0.11 -10.90 -18.53
CA SER A 286 0.35 -11.19 -19.89
C SER A 286 1.83 -11.56 -19.91
N GLN A 287 2.20 -12.57 -20.68
CA GLN A 287 3.59 -12.99 -20.84
C GLN A 287 4.26 -12.33 -22.06
N PRO A 288 5.58 -12.08 -22.03
CA PRO A 288 6.50 -12.25 -20.90
C PRO A 288 6.27 -11.20 -19.81
N VAL A 289 5.94 -11.65 -18.59
CA VAL A 289 5.33 -10.81 -17.55
C VAL A 289 6.21 -9.65 -17.13
N ASP A 290 7.50 -9.87 -16.99
CA ASP A 290 8.45 -8.85 -16.53
C ASP A 290 8.58 -7.70 -17.55
N ILE A 291 8.64 -8.05 -18.83
CA ILE A 291 8.74 -7.09 -19.94
C ILE A 291 7.41 -6.37 -20.14
N MET A 292 6.30 -7.10 -20.17
CA MET A 292 4.98 -6.49 -20.31
C MET A 292 4.63 -5.59 -19.13
N THR A 293 5.16 -5.86 -17.93
CA THR A 293 5.04 -4.97 -16.76
C THR A 293 5.84 -3.68 -16.96
N HIS A 294 7.08 -3.77 -17.47
CA HIS A 294 7.85 -2.57 -17.81
C HIS A 294 7.14 -1.72 -18.87
N VAL A 295 6.64 -2.36 -19.94
CA VAL A 295 5.90 -1.69 -21.03
C VAL A 295 4.65 -1.00 -20.49
N ALA A 296 3.86 -1.70 -19.66
CA ALA A 296 2.68 -1.13 -19.03
C ALA A 296 3.03 0.07 -18.13
N TRP A 297 4.12 0.00 -17.39
CA TRP A 297 4.58 1.12 -16.56
C TRP A 297 4.94 2.35 -17.40
N ARG A 298 5.71 2.17 -18.48
CA ARG A 298 6.08 3.26 -19.39
C ARG A 298 4.87 3.89 -20.08
N GLN A 299 3.95 3.07 -20.58
CA GLN A 299 2.79 3.55 -21.35
C GLN A 299 1.67 4.09 -20.48
N SER A 300 1.53 3.64 -19.22
CA SER A 300 0.49 4.12 -18.31
C SER A 300 0.81 5.47 -17.68
N GLY A 301 2.10 5.79 -17.47
CA GLY A 301 2.54 6.96 -16.70
C GLY A 301 2.24 6.85 -15.19
N LEU A 302 1.81 5.68 -14.71
CA LEU A 302 1.55 5.44 -13.29
C LEU A 302 2.86 5.29 -12.51
N PRO A 303 2.85 5.54 -11.19
CA PRO A 303 4.02 5.27 -10.36
C PRO A 303 4.36 3.77 -10.40
N PRO A 304 5.65 3.38 -10.32
CA PRO A 304 6.06 1.97 -10.38
C PRO A 304 5.50 1.12 -9.23
N THR A 305 5.04 1.76 -8.14
CA THR A 305 4.34 1.06 -7.05
C THR A 305 2.95 0.56 -7.45
N HIS A 306 2.31 1.19 -8.44
CA HIS A 306 0.95 0.86 -8.90
C HIS A 306 0.93 -0.03 -10.15
N VAL A 307 2.08 -0.33 -10.76
CA VAL A 307 2.18 -1.26 -11.89
C VAL A 307 3.02 -2.45 -11.45
N VAL A 308 2.36 -3.60 -11.33
CA VAL A 308 2.95 -4.83 -10.78
C VAL A 308 2.67 -6.00 -11.70
N GLY A 309 3.64 -6.89 -11.89
CA GLY A 309 3.43 -8.14 -12.60
C GLY A 309 3.18 -9.29 -11.65
N ALA A 310 2.36 -10.27 -12.04
CA ALA A 310 2.11 -11.48 -11.26
C ALA A 310 3.42 -12.24 -10.93
N GLY A 311 4.41 -12.15 -11.82
CA GLY A 311 5.78 -12.62 -11.60
C GLY A 311 5.87 -14.06 -11.08
N CYS A 312 6.83 -14.29 -10.20
CA CYS A 312 7.11 -15.58 -9.58
C CYS A 312 6.26 -15.86 -8.32
N ASN A 313 5.08 -15.23 -8.16
CA ASN A 313 4.25 -15.44 -6.98
C ASN A 313 3.74 -16.88 -6.91
N LEU A 314 3.32 -17.44 -8.05
CA LEU A 314 2.89 -18.83 -8.14
C LEU A 314 4.03 -19.80 -7.78
N ASP A 315 5.22 -19.54 -8.29
CA ASP A 315 6.41 -20.37 -8.05
C ASP A 315 6.87 -20.29 -6.59
N SER A 316 6.75 -19.11 -5.97
CA SER A 316 7.05 -18.90 -4.54
C SER A 316 6.06 -19.62 -3.62
N GLU A 317 4.75 -19.57 -3.93
CA GLU A 317 3.73 -20.31 -3.17
C GLU A 317 3.90 -21.83 -3.33
N ARG A 318 4.24 -22.31 -4.55
CA ARG A 318 4.57 -23.72 -4.79
C ARG A 318 5.82 -24.14 -4.01
N LEU A 319 6.87 -23.31 -3.97
CA LEU A 319 8.09 -23.57 -3.22
C LEU A 319 7.83 -23.61 -1.72
N SER A 320 7.11 -22.62 -1.20
CA SER A 320 6.72 -22.56 0.20
C SER A 320 5.96 -23.82 0.61
N HIS A 321 4.97 -24.24 -0.19
CA HIS A 321 4.20 -25.45 0.07
C HIS A 321 5.06 -26.74 0.00
N ALA A 322 5.95 -26.85 -0.99
CA ALA A 322 6.84 -28.01 -1.11
C ALA A 322 7.82 -28.10 0.07
N LEU A 323 8.35 -26.97 0.54
CA LEU A 323 9.21 -26.93 1.73
C LEU A 323 8.43 -27.23 3.00
N ASP A 324 7.18 -26.76 3.10
CA ASP A 324 6.36 -27.00 4.28
C ASP A 324 6.01 -28.48 4.45
N ILE A 325 5.67 -29.18 3.35
CA ILE A 325 5.45 -30.63 3.38
C ILE A 325 6.68 -31.40 3.85
N ASN A 326 7.88 -30.98 3.42
CA ASN A 326 9.11 -31.74 3.67
C ASN A 326 9.77 -31.40 5.01
N LEU A 327 9.64 -30.16 5.47
CA LEU A 327 10.40 -29.62 6.60
C LEU A 327 9.54 -29.03 7.71
N ASN A 328 8.22 -28.93 7.53
CA ASN A 328 7.24 -28.37 8.47
C ASN A 328 7.68 -27.02 9.07
N THR A 329 8.28 -26.18 8.22
CA THR A 329 8.89 -24.92 8.67
C THR A 329 7.87 -23.81 8.87
N HIS A 330 6.72 -23.89 8.19
CA HIS A 330 5.71 -22.83 8.06
C HIS A 330 6.32 -21.45 7.72
N LYS A 331 7.51 -21.42 7.12
CA LYS A 331 8.24 -20.20 6.75
C LYS A 331 8.05 -19.94 5.25
N PRO A 332 7.75 -18.69 4.83
CA PRO A 332 7.61 -18.37 3.42
C PRO A 332 8.96 -18.46 2.71
N ALA A 333 8.93 -19.04 1.51
CA ALA A 333 10.07 -19.15 0.60
C ALA A 333 9.80 -18.35 -0.68
N TRP A 334 10.83 -17.67 -1.16
CA TRP A 334 10.72 -16.75 -2.28
C TRP A 334 11.52 -17.23 -3.46
N VAL A 335 10.88 -17.23 -4.63
CA VAL A 335 11.53 -17.33 -5.94
C VAL A 335 11.66 -15.92 -6.48
N ILE A 336 12.90 -15.47 -6.69
CA ILE A 336 13.20 -14.13 -7.24
C ILE A 336 13.90 -14.26 -8.60
N GLY A 337 13.76 -13.23 -9.44
CA GLY A 337 14.34 -13.19 -10.79
C GLY A 337 13.30 -13.13 -11.91
N GLU A 338 13.74 -13.46 -13.12
CA GLU A 338 12.93 -13.50 -14.34
C GLU A 338 12.00 -14.72 -14.35
N LEU A 339 10.75 -14.54 -14.77
CA LEU A 339 9.85 -15.66 -15.04
C LEU A 339 10.09 -16.21 -16.45
N SER A 340 11.00 -17.18 -16.57
CA SER A 340 11.25 -17.87 -17.84
C SER A 340 10.28 -19.05 -18.03
N ASP A 341 9.19 -18.87 -18.80
CA ASP A 341 8.42 -20.01 -19.33
C ASP A 341 9.13 -20.50 -20.61
N ASN A 342 9.77 -21.67 -20.56
CA ASN A 342 10.55 -22.27 -21.65
C ASN A 342 9.72 -22.67 -22.90
N LYS A 343 8.48 -22.18 -23.04
CA LYS A 343 7.57 -22.55 -24.12
C LYS A 343 7.77 -21.77 -25.43
N GLY A 344 8.62 -20.75 -25.45
CA GLY A 344 8.85 -19.90 -26.64
C GLY A 344 10.29 -19.86 -27.16
N LYS A 345 11.26 -20.44 -26.44
CA LYS A 345 12.65 -20.52 -26.94
C LYS A 345 12.75 -21.70 -27.92
N PRO A 346 13.36 -21.53 -29.11
CA PRO A 346 13.66 -22.66 -29.98
C PRO A 346 14.42 -23.72 -29.15
N LYS A 347 14.04 -24.99 -29.33
CA LYS A 347 14.48 -26.20 -28.58
C LYS A 347 16.01 -26.46 -28.51
N ARG A 348 16.87 -25.48 -28.83
CA ARG A 348 18.32 -25.58 -28.75
C ARG A 348 18.92 -24.96 -27.49
N GLU A 349 18.19 -24.15 -26.75
CA GLU A 349 18.70 -23.53 -25.51
C GLU A 349 17.71 -23.77 -24.37
N GLU A 350 17.89 -24.88 -23.65
CA GLU A 350 17.33 -25.07 -22.31
C GLU A 350 17.96 -24.04 -21.38
N SER A 351 17.47 -22.80 -21.41
CA SER A 351 17.82 -21.82 -20.39
C SER A 351 17.27 -22.33 -19.07
N GLU A 352 18.16 -22.64 -18.14
CA GLU A 352 17.80 -22.99 -16.78
C GLU A 352 16.91 -21.89 -16.21
N CYS A 353 15.75 -22.28 -15.69
CA CYS A 353 14.92 -21.40 -14.88
C CYS A 353 15.82 -20.92 -13.74
N THR A 354 16.25 -19.67 -13.81
CA THR A 354 17.22 -19.10 -12.86
C THR A 354 16.46 -18.72 -11.61
N VAL A 355 15.98 -19.74 -10.91
CA VAL A 355 15.31 -19.59 -9.63
C VAL A 355 16.39 -19.34 -8.60
N THR A 356 16.69 -18.07 -8.37
CA THR A 356 17.44 -17.70 -7.17
C THR A 356 16.43 -17.70 -6.02
N SER A 357 16.53 -18.68 -5.12
CA SER A 357 15.81 -18.62 -3.85
C SER A 357 16.67 -17.95 -2.81
N SER A 358 16.25 -16.77 -2.35
CA SER A 358 16.77 -16.22 -1.11
C SER A 358 15.95 -16.83 0.04
N LEU A 359 16.25 -18.07 0.42
CA LEU A 359 15.74 -18.65 1.66
C LEU A 359 16.43 -17.93 2.83
N ARG A 360 15.71 -17.05 3.54
CA ARG A 360 16.13 -16.60 4.88
C ARG A 360 15.90 -17.73 5.88
N LEU A 361 16.76 -18.74 5.86
CA LEU A 361 17.02 -19.55 7.05
C LEU A 361 18.06 -18.81 7.88
N LYS A 362 17.65 -17.68 8.49
CA LYS A 362 18.34 -17.20 9.69
C LYS A 362 17.99 -18.21 10.77
N ASP A 363 18.87 -19.19 10.95
CA ASP A 363 19.28 -19.80 12.22
C ASP A 363 20.26 -20.94 11.91
N SER A 364 21.36 -20.95 12.65
CA SER A 364 22.52 -21.84 12.51
C SER A 364 22.24 -23.29 12.95
N PHE A 365 21.11 -23.88 12.57
CA PHE A 365 20.62 -25.11 13.20
C PHE A 365 20.39 -26.33 12.27
N TYR A 366 20.65 -26.26 10.96
CA TYR A 366 20.26 -27.37 10.07
C TYR A 366 21.29 -27.69 8.95
N GLY A 367 21.82 -28.92 8.95
CA GLY A 367 22.89 -29.42 8.06
C GLY A 367 22.46 -29.97 6.70
N LEU A 368 23.31 -30.84 6.10
CA LEU A 368 23.23 -31.47 4.75
C LEU A 368 21.85 -32.03 4.35
N LEU A 369 21.04 -32.49 5.32
CA LEU A 369 19.67 -32.98 5.08
C LEU A 369 18.78 -31.92 4.42
N ASN A 370 18.91 -30.64 4.80
CA ASN A 370 18.08 -29.56 4.26
C ASN A 370 18.40 -29.23 2.79
N ILE A 371 19.64 -29.41 2.35
CA ILE A 371 20.02 -29.19 0.94
C ILE A 371 19.29 -30.20 0.06
N PHE A 372 19.21 -31.46 0.48
CA PHE A 372 18.49 -32.50 -0.26
C PHE A 372 16.99 -32.21 -0.35
N TYR A 373 16.34 -31.77 0.74
CA TYR A 373 14.92 -31.42 0.72
C TYR A 373 14.62 -30.15 -0.08
N VAL A 374 15.50 -29.15 -0.02
CA VAL A 374 15.40 -27.95 -0.87
C VAL A 374 15.54 -28.34 -2.34
N TYR A 375 16.51 -29.18 -2.68
CA TYR A 375 16.69 -29.68 -4.06
C TYR A 375 15.48 -30.51 -4.55
N ARG A 376 14.93 -31.38 -3.70
CA ARG A 376 13.68 -32.12 -4.01
C ARG A 376 12.49 -31.19 -4.20
N ALA A 377 12.33 -30.18 -3.35
CA ALA A 377 11.29 -29.17 -3.50
C ALA A 377 11.43 -28.44 -4.85
N PHE A 378 12.67 -28.16 -5.28
CA PHE A 378 12.95 -27.58 -6.59
C PHE A 378 12.57 -28.50 -7.75
N GLU A 379 12.94 -29.78 -7.71
CA GLU A 379 12.57 -30.72 -8.78
C GLU A 379 11.05 -30.90 -8.90
N LEU A 380 10.32 -30.89 -7.77
CA LEU A 380 8.87 -30.95 -7.77
C LEU A 380 8.22 -29.75 -8.48
N ILE A 381 8.88 -28.59 -8.50
CA ILE A 381 8.39 -27.37 -9.13
C ILE A 381 8.83 -27.29 -10.58
N LYS A 382 10.08 -27.70 -10.88
CA LYS A 382 10.66 -27.68 -12.24
C LYS A 382 9.79 -28.42 -13.26
N ASN A 383 9.12 -29.49 -12.84
CA ASN A 383 8.26 -30.30 -13.71
C ASN A 383 6.79 -29.80 -13.79
N ARG A 384 6.42 -28.73 -13.06
CA ARG A 384 5.04 -28.21 -13.03
C ARG A 384 4.93 -26.97 -13.91
N GLY A 385 4.50 -27.15 -15.15
CA GLY A 385 4.16 -26.02 -16.03
C GLY A 385 3.12 -25.07 -15.43
N GLN A 386 3.07 -23.84 -15.96
CA GLN A 386 2.01 -22.89 -15.65
C GLN A 386 0.76 -23.18 -16.50
N ARG A 387 -0.40 -23.25 -15.84
CA ARG A 387 -1.73 -23.38 -16.46
C ARG A 387 -2.60 -22.20 -16.06
N SER A 388 -3.58 -21.84 -16.90
CA SER A 388 -4.44 -20.65 -16.71
C SER A 388 -5.05 -20.57 -15.32
N TRP A 389 -5.62 -21.66 -14.78
CA TRP A 389 -6.20 -21.69 -13.44
C TRP A 389 -5.18 -21.49 -12.30
N SER A 390 -3.97 -22.02 -12.45
CA SER A 390 -2.94 -21.86 -11.43
C SER A 390 -2.45 -20.41 -11.35
N VAL A 391 -2.33 -19.74 -12.49
CA VAL A 391 -2.00 -18.31 -12.55
C VAL A 391 -3.19 -17.49 -12.05
N GLY A 392 -4.43 -17.85 -12.42
CA GLY A 392 -5.65 -17.21 -11.91
C GLY A 392 -5.75 -17.21 -10.39
N LEU A 393 -5.41 -18.33 -9.73
CA LEU A 393 -5.35 -18.40 -8.25
C LEU A 393 -4.28 -17.48 -7.66
N SER A 394 -3.11 -17.39 -8.31
CA SER A 394 -2.03 -16.48 -7.91
C SER A 394 -2.45 -15.01 -8.03
N VAL A 395 -3.07 -14.65 -9.16
CA VAL A 395 -3.63 -13.31 -9.42
C VAL A 395 -4.70 -12.97 -8.39
N ALA A 396 -5.61 -13.90 -8.08
CA ALA A 396 -6.64 -13.68 -7.06
C ALA A 396 -6.03 -13.51 -5.66
N ASP A 397 -4.94 -14.20 -5.34
CA ASP A 397 -4.24 -14.01 -4.06
C ASP A 397 -3.64 -12.61 -3.92
N ILE A 398 -2.94 -12.12 -4.96
CA ILE A 398 -2.40 -10.75 -5.01
C ILE A 398 -3.55 -9.73 -4.96
N THR A 399 -4.60 -9.95 -5.75
CA THR A 399 -5.79 -9.07 -5.81
C THR A 399 -6.45 -8.96 -4.44
N ASN A 400 -6.62 -10.08 -3.73
CA ASN A 400 -7.19 -10.08 -2.39
C ASN A 400 -6.33 -9.27 -1.40
N SER A 401 -5.01 -9.41 -1.45
CA SER A 401 -4.08 -8.62 -0.62
C SER A 401 -4.21 -7.11 -0.87
N ILE A 402 -4.44 -6.71 -2.12
CA ILE A 402 -4.68 -5.32 -2.50
C ILE A 402 -6.03 -4.84 -1.95
N LEU A 403 -7.12 -5.56 -2.23
CA LEU A 403 -8.49 -5.16 -1.88
C LEU A 403 -8.71 -5.07 -0.37
N THR A 404 -8.12 -6.00 0.39
CA THR A 404 -8.29 -6.07 1.85
C THR A 404 -7.11 -5.45 2.62
N ASN A 405 -6.18 -4.79 1.92
CA ASN A 405 -4.98 -4.18 2.49
C ASN A 405 -4.22 -5.10 3.46
N LYS A 406 -4.02 -6.37 3.08
CA LYS A 406 -3.45 -7.40 3.99
C LYS A 406 -2.01 -7.11 4.41
N MET A 407 -1.30 -6.30 3.63
CA MET A 407 0.15 -6.10 3.78
C MET A 407 0.91 -7.45 3.74
N LYS A 408 0.43 -8.39 2.93
CA LYS A 408 1.05 -9.70 2.71
C LYS A 408 2.26 -9.54 1.78
N ALA A 409 3.33 -10.27 2.03
CA ALA A 409 4.47 -10.35 1.13
C ALA A 409 4.18 -11.30 -0.05
N HIS A 410 4.55 -10.89 -1.26
CA HIS A 410 4.41 -11.65 -2.49
C HIS A 410 5.68 -11.48 -3.33
N SER A 411 6.07 -12.50 -4.10
CA SER A 411 7.11 -12.34 -5.11
C SER A 411 6.47 -11.88 -6.42
N ILE A 412 6.57 -10.59 -6.71
CA ILE A 412 5.90 -9.96 -7.86
C ILE A 412 6.91 -9.20 -8.71
N SER A 413 6.60 -9.04 -9.99
CA SER A 413 7.43 -8.24 -10.88
C SER A 413 7.26 -6.75 -10.55
N THR A 414 8.36 -6.09 -10.21
CA THR A 414 8.41 -4.67 -9.85
C THR A 414 9.71 -4.05 -10.34
N LEU A 415 9.80 -2.72 -10.35
CA LEU A 415 11.02 -2.00 -10.69
C LEU A 415 12.14 -2.39 -9.71
N ALA A 416 13.20 -3.00 -10.23
CA ALA A 416 14.31 -3.50 -9.43
C ALA A 416 15.46 -2.52 -9.27
N GLN A 417 15.39 -1.34 -9.90
CA GLN A 417 16.40 -0.30 -9.76
C GLN A 417 16.67 0.01 -8.27
N GLY A 418 17.95 0.01 -7.91
CA GLY A 418 18.46 0.19 -6.55
C GLY A 418 18.45 -1.07 -5.69
N TRP A 419 17.79 -2.16 -6.10
CA TRP A 419 17.81 -3.43 -5.36
C TRP A 419 19.11 -4.18 -5.65
N GLY A 420 19.88 -4.54 -4.60
CA GLY A 420 21.15 -5.26 -4.77
C GLY A 420 22.22 -4.53 -5.61
N GLY A 421 22.12 -3.20 -5.75
CA GLY A 421 23.05 -2.41 -6.57
C GLY A 421 22.72 -2.38 -8.07
N ILE A 422 21.53 -2.83 -8.48
CA ILE A 422 21.07 -2.79 -9.88
C ILE A 422 20.80 -1.33 -10.29
N GLY A 423 21.54 -0.82 -11.27
CA GLY A 423 21.36 0.54 -11.78
C GLY A 423 20.31 0.67 -12.89
N ALA A 424 20.01 -0.43 -13.60
CA ALA A 424 19.11 -0.44 -14.75
C ALA A 424 17.63 -0.41 -14.34
N GLU A 425 16.79 0.24 -15.15
CA GLU A 425 15.34 0.27 -14.99
C GLU A 425 14.69 -1.00 -15.51
N VAL A 426 14.99 -2.13 -14.87
CA VAL A 426 14.41 -3.43 -15.23
C VAL A 426 13.34 -3.85 -14.23
N PHE A 427 12.35 -4.59 -14.73
CA PHE A 427 11.35 -5.25 -13.90
C PHE A 427 11.70 -6.73 -13.81
N PHE A 428 11.65 -7.29 -12.61
CA PHE A 428 11.69 -8.73 -12.38
C PHE A 428 11.09 -9.06 -11.00
N SER A 429 10.90 -10.34 -10.72
CA SER A 429 10.20 -10.78 -9.52
C SER A 429 11.03 -10.58 -8.25
N LEU A 430 10.51 -9.77 -7.34
CA LEU A 430 11.11 -9.45 -6.04
C LEU A 430 10.06 -9.55 -4.93
N PRO A 431 10.47 -9.87 -3.68
CA PRO A 431 9.55 -9.97 -2.57
C PRO A 431 9.12 -8.56 -2.16
N CYS A 432 7.81 -8.31 -2.28
CA CYS A 432 7.18 -7.02 -2.03
C CYS A 432 5.97 -7.20 -1.12
N ILE A 433 5.75 -6.24 -0.23
CA ILE A 433 4.52 -6.14 0.54
C ILE A 433 3.46 -5.51 -0.36
N MET A 434 2.33 -6.20 -0.53
CA MET A 434 1.18 -5.72 -1.28
C MET A 434 0.07 -5.24 -0.35
N GLY A 435 -0.44 -4.05 -0.63
CA GLY A 435 -1.59 -3.48 0.05
C GLY A 435 -2.38 -2.55 -0.85
N ALA A 436 -3.24 -1.75 -0.23
CA ALA A 436 -4.10 -0.79 -0.90
C ALA A 436 -3.30 0.25 -1.72
N ASN A 437 -2.09 0.63 -1.30
CA ASN A 437 -1.30 1.66 -1.98
C ASN A 437 -0.29 1.10 -2.99
N GLY A 438 -0.45 -0.16 -3.38
CA GLY A 438 0.40 -0.85 -4.35
C GLY A 438 1.50 -1.66 -3.69
N SER A 439 2.63 -1.78 -4.38
CA SER A 439 3.79 -2.55 -3.94
C SER A 439 4.77 -1.71 -3.12
N THR A 440 5.26 -2.29 -2.03
CA THR A 440 6.40 -1.78 -1.26
C THR A 440 7.49 -2.86 -1.21
N ARG A 441 8.64 -2.58 -1.83
CA ARG A 441 9.75 -3.54 -1.90
C ARG A 441 10.33 -3.83 -0.52
N LEU A 442 10.65 -5.10 -0.25
CA LEU A 442 11.45 -5.46 0.91
C LEU A 442 12.92 -5.09 0.69
N ALA A 443 13.62 -4.81 1.80
CA ALA A 443 15.04 -4.51 1.77
C ALA A 443 15.84 -5.62 1.07
N GLY A 444 16.81 -5.21 0.25
CA GLY A 444 17.70 -6.11 -0.48
C GLY A 444 18.35 -7.15 0.44
N VAL A 445 18.49 -8.37 -0.09
CA VAL A 445 19.20 -9.45 0.61
C VAL A 445 20.59 -9.56 0.00
N SER A 446 21.61 -9.76 0.84
CA SER A 446 22.93 -10.11 0.34
C SER A 446 22.86 -11.49 -0.30
N LEU A 447 23.03 -11.55 -1.62
CA LEU A 447 23.09 -12.80 -2.38
C LEU A 447 24.53 -13.34 -2.36
N GLY A 448 24.67 -14.65 -2.54
CA GLY A 448 25.98 -15.26 -2.78
C GLY A 448 26.52 -14.89 -4.17
N GLN A 449 27.83 -15.04 -4.39
CA GLN A 449 28.49 -14.64 -5.64
C GLN A 449 27.87 -15.27 -6.90
N GLU A 450 27.55 -16.56 -6.85
CA GLU A 450 26.92 -17.27 -7.98
C GLU A 450 25.50 -16.74 -8.26
N GLN A 451 24.72 -16.49 -7.20
CA GLN A 451 23.35 -15.98 -7.31
C GLN A 451 23.33 -14.54 -7.83
N ASP A 452 24.28 -13.71 -7.41
CA ASP A 452 24.43 -12.35 -7.91
C ASP A 452 24.84 -12.33 -9.39
N SER A 453 25.73 -13.23 -9.83
CA SER A 453 26.09 -13.37 -11.25
C SER A 453 24.88 -13.72 -12.11
N LYS A 454 24.16 -14.78 -11.71
CA LYS A 454 22.92 -15.24 -12.36
C LYS A 454 21.86 -14.14 -12.44
N LEU A 455 21.68 -13.40 -11.35
CA LEU A 455 20.78 -12.26 -11.32
C LEU A 455 21.19 -11.17 -12.33
N ARG A 456 22.47 -10.81 -12.37
CA ARG A 456 23.01 -9.81 -13.30
C ARG A 456 22.87 -10.25 -14.75
N GLU A 457 23.02 -11.54 -15.05
CA GLU A 457 22.79 -12.11 -16.37
C GLU A 457 21.32 -11.96 -16.80
N SER A 458 20.36 -12.28 -15.92
CA SER A 458 18.93 -12.05 -16.19
C SER A 458 18.62 -10.57 -16.43
N VAL A 459 19.20 -9.67 -15.62
CA VAL A 459 19.05 -8.22 -15.79
C VAL A 459 19.58 -7.77 -17.15
N ALA A 460 20.75 -8.28 -17.58
CA ALA A 460 21.34 -7.95 -18.87
C ALA A 460 20.48 -8.49 -20.03
N SER A 461 19.97 -9.71 -19.93
CA SER A 461 19.08 -10.33 -20.91
C SER A 461 17.79 -9.51 -21.09
N LEU A 462 17.11 -9.16 -19.99
CA LEU A 462 15.90 -8.33 -20.01
C LEU A 462 16.19 -6.95 -20.59
N SER A 463 17.29 -6.32 -20.19
CA SER A 463 17.69 -5.01 -20.71
C SER A 463 17.97 -5.03 -22.21
N ASN A 464 18.62 -6.10 -22.71
CA ASN A 464 18.89 -6.26 -24.14
C ASN A 464 17.59 -6.44 -24.93
N LEU A 465 16.70 -7.32 -24.46
CA LEU A 465 15.41 -7.51 -25.11
C LEU A 465 14.55 -6.23 -25.10
N MET A 466 14.54 -5.48 -23.99
CA MET A 466 13.85 -4.18 -23.96
C MET A 466 14.42 -3.17 -24.96
N SER A 467 15.74 -3.18 -25.20
CA SER A 467 16.36 -2.26 -26.17
C SER A 467 15.99 -2.54 -27.63
N GLN A 468 15.50 -3.75 -27.92
CA GLN A 468 15.06 -4.17 -29.25
C GLN A 468 13.59 -3.84 -29.53
N LEU A 469 12.82 -3.50 -28.50
CA LEU A 469 11.39 -3.21 -28.60
C LEU A 469 11.13 -1.72 -28.87
N GLN A 470 10.14 -1.45 -29.71
CA GLN A 470 9.62 -0.10 -29.95
C GLN A 470 8.49 0.18 -28.97
N MET A 471 8.74 1.04 -27.97
CA MET A 471 7.83 1.35 -26.85
C MET A 471 6.58 2.14 -27.24
#